data_AF-A0A2R6G0V6-F1
#
_entry.id   AF-A0A2R6G0V6-F1
#
_cell.length_a   1.000
_cell.length_b   1.000
_cell.length_c   1.000
_cell.angle_alpha   90.00
_cell.angle_beta   90.00
_cell.angle_gamma   90.00
#
_symmetry.space_group_name_H-M   'P 1'
#
loop_
_entity.id
_entity.type
_entity.pdbx_description
1 polymer ?
#
loop_
_entity_poly.entity_id
_entity_poly.type
_entity_poly.pdbx_seq_one_letter_code
_entity_poly.pdbx_strand_id
1 'polypeptide(L)'
;MVGEERSRLAIGFALILSIALAASLVSGVGVSDLLAGSPVGGLGAWIGAGGGSSGAAEPDAAGIGGGLSSHSEAGARSVDGCGTIEEPGKYVLTRNITNSQGTRTSQNCLWINTSDVVLEGAGHRIDGIGVTDSVGVYVGSPAPTENVTVRNLTVSDWHKGVWHRDVRDGTLRNVTAENNAIGLGIENATGTRVIDNAASENLIGVRVTRSTLAALQGNTLEDNYGTGIYDELTAIDLFGQRVTVGPPLDPDGDGRYEDVTGDREVGLYDAVSLFGVVNAEAVGVGNLHANQREMLDLDGDSDLDYGDVWTLL
;
A
#
# COMPACT_ATOMS: atom_id res chain seq x y z
N MET A 1 16.25 -36.29 -17.47
CA MET A 1 16.65 -36.90 -16.18
C MET A 1 16.03 -36.05 -15.08
N VAL A 2 14.86 -36.47 -14.63
CA VAL A 2 14.07 -35.81 -13.58
C VAL A 2 14.03 -36.84 -12.46
N GLY A 3 14.67 -36.60 -11.32
CA GLY A 3 14.75 -37.66 -10.30
C GLY A 3 15.33 -37.32 -8.94
N GLU A 4 16.30 -36.40 -8.82
CA GLU A 4 16.99 -36.20 -7.53
C GLU A 4 16.70 -34.85 -6.85
N GLU A 5 16.43 -33.77 -7.59
CA GLU A 5 16.17 -32.46 -6.96
C GLU A 5 14.80 -32.36 -6.27
N ARG A 6 13.77 -33.03 -6.79
CA ARG A 6 12.45 -33.06 -6.15
C ARG A 6 12.44 -33.79 -4.80
N SER A 7 13.38 -34.72 -4.60
CA SER A 7 13.47 -35.50 -3.36
C SER A 7 14.18 -34.73 -2.23
N ARG A 8 15.11 -33.85 -2.59
CA ARG A 8 15.74 -32.91 -1.63
C ARG A 8 14.83 -31.75 -1.25
N LEU A 9 13.94 -31.32 -2.16
CA LEU A 9 12.88 -30.36 -1.86
C LEU A 9 11.96 -30.87 -0.74
N ALA A 10 11.49 -32.12 -0.80
CA ALA A 10 10.55 -32.67 0.20
C ALA A 10 11.14 -32.77 1.61
N ILE A 11 12.45 -33.05 1.74
CA ILE A 11 13.12 -33.22 3.04
C ILE A 11 13.48 -31.87 3.67
N GLY A 12 13.85 -30.86 2.85
CA GLY A 12 14.01 -29.47 3.31
C GLY A 12 12.66 -28.84 3.71
N PHE A 13 11.59 -29.13 2.95
CA PHE A 13 10.24 -28.65 3.22
C PHE A 13 9.65 -29.16 4.54
N ALA A 14 9.88 -30.43 4.87
CA ALA A 14 9.42 -31.00 6.14
C ALA A 14 10.08 -30.31 7.36
N LEU A 15 11.29 -29.77 7.19
CA LEU A 15 12.01 -29.07 8.25
C LEU A 15 11.45 -27.65 8.48
N ILE A 16 11.10 -26.92 7.41
CA ILE A 16 10.47 -25.59 7.48
C ILE A 16 9.07 -25.70 8.13
N LEU A 17 8.30 -26.72 7.74
CA LEU A 17 7.01 -27.02 8.37
C LEU A 17 7.17 -27.35 9.87
N SER A 18 8.28 -27.98 10.27
CA SER A 18 8.57 -28.29 11.67
C SER A 18 9.03 -27.11 12.52
N ILE A 19 9.64 -26.07 11.92
CA ILE A 19 9.99 -24.82 12.62
C ILE A 19 8.73 -23.98 12.86
N ALA A 20 7.84 -23.92 11.87
CA ALA A 20 6.54 -23.27 12.02
C ALA A 20 5.62 -24.02 13.03
N LEU A 21 5.72 -25.36 13.11
CA LEU A 21 5.08 -26.16 14.18
C LEU A 21 5.70 -25.91 15.57
N ALA A 22 7.02 -25.67 15.66
CA ALA A 22 7.72 -25.52 16.93
C ALA A 22 7.50 -24.15 17.60
N ALA A 23 7.22 -23.11 16.83
CA ALA A 23 6.91 -21.78 17.37
C ALA A 23 5.59 -21.74 18.17
N SER A 24 4.70 -22.73 17.98
CA SER A 24 3.41 -22.84 18.67
C SER A 24 3.44 -23.57 20.02
N LEU A 25 4.60 -24.11 20.45
CA LEU A 25 4.69 -24.97 21.65
C LEU A 25 5.28 -24.29 22.91
N VAL A 26 5.57 -22.98 22.87
CA VAL A 26 6.20 -22.27 24.01
C VAL A 26 5.25 -21.31 24.76
N SER A 27 3.97 -21.19 24.38
CA SER A 27 2.97 -20.39 25.10
C SER A 27 1.88 -21.24 25.76
N GLY A 28 2.27 -22.23 26.58
CA GLY A 28 1.30 -23.17 27.15
C GLY A 28 1.73 -23.91 28.40
N VAL A 29 2.26 -23.23 29.42
CA VAL A 29 2.29 -23.80 30.78
C VAL A 29 1.78 -22.76 31.78
N GLY A 30 0.46 -22.73 31.95
CA GLY A 30 -0.18 -22.06 33.07
C GLY A 30 0.12 -22.84 34.35
N VAL A 31 0.92 -22.25 35.24
CA VAL A 31 1.09 -22.75 36.60
C VAL A 31 -0.15 -22.39 37.41
N SER A 32 -0.78 -23.41 37.97
CA SER A 32 -1.96 -23.34 38.83
C SER A 32 -1.61 -22.74 40.18
N ASP A 33 -2.28 -21.66 40.57
CA ASP A 33 -2.26 -21.16 41.95
C ASP A 33 -3.23 -21.97 42.83
N LEU A 34 -2.69 -22.67 43.81
CA LEU A 34 -3.43 -23.37 44.86
C LEU A 34 -2.92 -22.94 46.25
N LEU A 35 -3.74 -22.10 46.89
CA LEU A 35 -4.02 -21.95 48.34
C LEU A 35 -2.91 -22.26 49.38
N ALA A 36 -2.61 -21.26 50.22
CA ALA A 36 -2.94 -21.19 51.67
C ALA A 36 -1.84 -20.57 52.55
N GLY A 37 -2.23 -19.62 53.43
CA GLY A 37 -1.49 -19.31 54.67
C GLY A 37 -1.37 -17.83 55.05
N SER A 38 -2.37 -17.28 55.75
CA SER A 38 -2.20 -16.13 56.69
C SER A 38 -1.66 -16.65 58.05
N PRO A 39 -1.25 -15.83 59.07
CA PRO A 39 -1.53 -14.40 59.36
C PRO A 39 -0.24 -13.57 59.72
N VAL A 40 -0.24 -12.26 59.99
CA VAL A 40 -0.67 -11.54 61.21
C VAL A 40 -0.42 -10.01 61.06
N GLY A 41 -1.39 -9.18 61.50
CA GLY A 41 -1.21 -7.85 62.09
C GLY A 41 -1.04 -6.66 61.12
N GLY A 42 -1.76 -5.54 61.22
CA GLY A 42 -2.76 -5.09 62.18
C GLY A 42 -3.09 -3.61 61.95
N LEU A 43 -4.28 -3.23 62.41
CA LEU A 43 -4.68 -1.91 62.94
C LEU A 43 -4.92 -0.73 61.97
N GLY A 44 -6.15 -0.19 62.05
CA GLY A 44 -6.53 1.16 61.64
C GLY A 44 -7.59 1.21 60.53
N ALA A 45 -8.80 0.69 60.73
CA ALA A 45 -9.93 1.34 61.41
C ALA A 45 -10.46 2.63 60.74
N TRP A 46 -11.74 2.53 60.30
CA TRP A 46 -12.84 3.51 60.49
C TRP A 46 -12.80 4.77 59.57
N ILE A 47 -13.85 5.23 58.86
CA ILE A 47 -15.33 5.13 58.98
C ILE A 47 -16.00 5.57 57.65
N GLY A 48 -17.15 4.96 57.31
CA GLY A 48 -18.39 5.62 56.83
C GLY A 48 -18.42 6.21 55.41
N ALA A 49 -19.13 5.66 54.41
CA ALA A 49 -20.54 5.26 54.27
C ALA A 49 -21.53 6.40 53.90
N GLY A 50 -22.32 6.10 52.87
CA GLY A 50 -23.57 6.77 52.49
C GLY A 50 -23.43 7.61 51.22
N GLY A 51 -24.24 7.46 50.17
CA GLY A 51 -25.51 6.75 49.98
C GLY A 51 -26.22 7.43 48.80
N GLY A 52 -27.01 6.67 48.04
CA GLY A 52 -27.59 7.11 46.75
C GLY A 52 -28.54 8.33 46.82
N SER A 53 -28.78 8.99 45.69
CA SER A 53 -29.98 8.77 44.87
C SER A 53 -30.16 9.83 43.79
N SER A 54 -30.73 9.38 42.67
CA SER A 54 -31.57 10.04 41.65
C SER A 54 -31.85 11.55 41.73
N GLY A 55 -31.77 12.20 40.56
CA GLY A 55 -32.50 13.44 40.28
C GLY A 55 -32.23 13.96 38.87
N ALA A 56 -33.19 13.78 37.98
CA ALA A 56 -33.22 14.41 36.66
C ALA A 56 -33.62 15.90 36.80
N ALA A 57 -32.94 16.79 36.07
CA ALA A 57 -33.45 18.07 35.59
C ALA A 57 -32.47 18.68 34.57
N GLU A 58 -32.88 18.75 33.30
CA GLU A 58 -32.52 19.89 32.44
C GLU A 58 -33.43 21.07 32.82
N PRO A 59 -32.99 22.34 32.70
CA PRO A 59 -33.04 23.00 31.39
C PRO A 59 -31.99 24.10 31.11
N ASP A 60 -31.99 24.51 29.85
CA ASP A 60 -31.66 25.82 29.29
C ASP A 60 -30.24 26.12 28.76
N ALA A 61 -30.24 26.31 27.44
CA ALA A 61 -29.19 26.74 26.56
C ALA A 61 -28.88 28.24 26.71
N ALA A 62 -27.59 28.59 26.77
CA ALA A 62 -27.03 29.82 26.20
C ALA A 62 -25.49 29.75 26.16
N GLY A 63 -24.91 30.02 24.98
CA GLY A 63 -23.68 30.81 24.91
C GLY A 63 -22.36 30.10 24.56
N ILE A 64 -22.15 29.92 23.24
CA ILE A 64 -20.97 30.31 22.43
C ILE A 64 -19.53 30.09 22.94
N GLY A 65 -18.70 29.46 22.10
CA GLY A 65 -17.24 29.62 22.19
C GLY A 65 -16.36 28.44 21.80
N GLY A 66 -16.89 27.36 21.22
CA GLY A 66 -16.06 26.30 20.63
C GLY A 66 -15.69 26.67 19.21
N GLY A 67 -14.49 27.22 19.01
CA GLY A 67 -13.90 27.41 17.68
C GLY A 67 -13.79 26.06 16.97
N LEU A 68 -14.79 25.74 16.17
CA LEU A 68 -14.67 24.73 15.14
C LEU A 68 -13.67 25.28 14.13
N SER A 69 -12.45 24.73 14.17
CA SER A 69 -11.49 24.84 13.09
C SER A 69 -12.18 24.33 11.83
N SER A 70 -12.73 25.27 11.06
CA SER A 70 -13.17 25.03 9.70
C SER A 70 -11.93 24.56 8.94
N HIS A 71 -11.83 23.26 8.71
CA HIS A 71 -11.07 22.78 7.58
C HIS A 71 -11.79 23.37 6.38
N SER A 72 -11.26 24.48 5.85
CA SER A 72 -11.77 25.04 4.63
C SER A 72 -11.64 23.93 3.60
N GLU A 73 -12.76 23.39 3.16
CA GLU A 73 -12.82 22.65 1.92
C GLU A 73 -12.48 23.69 0.85
N ALA A 74 -11.18 23.84 0.60
CA ALA A 74 -10.68 24.67 -0.47
C ALA A 74 -11.35 24.13 -1.73
N GLY A 75 -12.20 24.96 -2.34
CA GLY A 75 -12.96 24.57 -3.53
C GLY A 75 -12.01 23.96 -4.56
N ALA A 76 -12.46 22.88 -5.20
CA ALA A 76 -11.66 22.18 -6.18
C ALA A 76 -11.14 23.15 -7.26
N ARG A 77 -9.82 23.10 -7.50
CA ARG A 77 -9.14 23.99 -8.44
C ARG A 77 -9.20 23.39 -9.85
N SER A 78 -9.66 24.15 -10.83
CA SER A 78 -9.74 23.70 -12.21
C SER A 78 -8.37 23.59 -12.86
N VAL A 79 -8.15 22.55 -13.65
CA VAL A 79 -6.97 22.34 -14.48
C VAL A 79 -7.42 22.13 -15.92
N ASP A 80 -6.98 22.99 -16.83
CA ASP A 80 -7.37 22.97 -18.24
C ASP A 80 -6.18 22.89 -19.21
N GLY A 81 -4.97 22.76 -18.67
CA GLY A 81 -3.71 22.65 -19.41
C GLY A 81 -2.57 22.11 -18.55
N CYS A 82 -1.41 21.94 -19.17
CA CYS A 82 -0.18 21.54 -18.50
C CYS A 82 0.30 22.64 -17.52
N GLY A 83 0.88 22.25 -16.40
CA GLY A 83 1.32 23.15 -15.35
C GLY A 83 1.85 22.43 -14.11
N THR A 84 2.22 23.22 -13.10
CA THR A 84 2.71 22.72 -11.82
C THR A 84 1.64 22.90 -10.73
N ILE A 85 1.46 21.88 -9.90
CA ILE A 85 0.62 21.90 -8.71
C ILE A 85 1.57 21.97 -7.50
N GLU A 86 1.60 23.15 -6.87
CA GLU A 86 2.56 23.49 -5.81
C GLU A 86 1.93 23.64 -4.42
N GLU A 87 0.60 23.58 -4.35
CA GLU A 87 -0.14 23.69 -3.10
C GLU A 87 -1.02 22.46 -2.87
N PRO A 88 -1.17 22.00 -1.62
CA PRO A 88 -2.12 20.96 -1.26
C PRO A 88 -3.55 21.26 -1.72
N GLY A 89 -4.32 20.20 -1.96
CA GLY A 89 -5.75 20.31 -2.25
C GLY A 89 -6.22 19.49 -3.44
N LYS A 90 -7.47 19.72 -3.82
CA LYS A 90 -8.13 18.99 -4.90
C LYS A 90 -8.06 19.77 -6.21
N TYR A 91 -7.59 19.10 -7.26
CA TYR A 91 -7.46 19.63 -8.61
C TYR A 91 -8.29 18.77 -9.55
N VAL A 92 -9.10 19.39 -10.41
CA VAL A 92 -10.02 18.69 -11.31
C VAL A 92 -9.74 19.10 -12.75
N LEU A 93 -9.44 18.14 -13.62
CA LEU A 93 -9.38 18.40 -15.05
C LEU A 93 -10.77 18.84 -15.54
N THR A 94 -10.83 19.91 -16.34
CA THR A 94 -12.11 20.40 -16.89
C THR A 94 -12.25 20.16 -18.38
N ARG A 95 -11.21 19.60 -19.02
CA ARG A 95 -11.15 19.28 -20.44
C ARG A 95 -10.01 18.32 -20.71
N ASN A 96 -10.03 17.72 -21.91
CA ASN A 96 -8.86 17.02 -22.43
C ASN A 96 -7.73 18.02 -22.70
N ILE A 97 -6.52 17.64 -22.31
CA ILE A 97 -5.25 18.29 -22.63
C ILE A 97 -4.64 17.48 -23.76
N THR A 98 -4.75 17.96 -24.99
CA THR A 98 -4.38 17.21 -26.21
C THR A 98 -3.17 17.78 -26.89
N ASN A 99 -2.37 16.91 -27.52
CA ASN A 99 -1.19 17.31 -28.29
C ASN A 99 -0.42 18.38 -27.53
N SER A 100 0.05 18.10 -26.31
CA SER A 100 0.76 19.07 -25.49
C SER A 100 2.07 19.50 -26.16
N GLN A 101 1.98 20.38 -27.16
CA GLN A 101 3.05 20.92 -28.02
C GLN A 101 4.13 21.65 -27.19
N GLY A 102 3.87 21.84 -25.90
CA GLY A 102 4.77 22.45 -24.94
C GLY A 102 5.80 21.51 -24.34
N THR A 103 5.61 20.18 -24.35
CA THR A 103 6.58 19.27 -23.72
C THR A 103 7.70 18.92 -24.71
N ARG A 104 8.77 19.72 -24.68
CA ARG A 104 10.04 19.38 -25.33
C ARG A 104 10.65 18.14 -24.66
N THR A 105 11.67 17.55 -25.27
CA THR A 105 12.45 16.43 -24.68
C THR A 105 12.71 16.71 -23.20
N SER A 106 12.18 15.85 -22.32
CA SER A 106 12.30 15.91 -20.85
C SER A 106 11.32 16.80 -20.05
N GLN A 107 10.19 17.26 -20.61
CA GLN A 107 9.18 18.04 -19.86
C GLN A 107 7.96 17.23 -19.42
N ASN A 108 7.46 17.53 -18.23
CA ASN A 108 6.20 17.00 -17.68
C ASN A 108 5.02 17.86 -18.17
N CYS A 109 3.85 17.28 -18.41
CA CYS A 109 2.62 18.08 -18.59
C CYS A 109 2.10 18.57 -17.25
N LEU A 110 1.70 17.66 -16.37
CA LEU A 110 1.36 18.01 -14.99
C LEU A 110 2.50 17.60 -14.06
N TRP A 111 2.99 18.54 -13.27
CA TRP A 111 3.96 18.28 -12.22
C TRP A 111 3.35 18.57 -10.86
N ILE A 112 3.13 17.55 -10.05
CA ILE A 112 2.70 17.65 -8.65
C ILE A 112 3.96 17.57 -7.78
N ASN A 113 4.31 18.68 -7.12
CA ASN A 113 5.56 18.78 -6.33
C ASN A 113 5.30 19.07 -4.84
N THR A 114 4.11 18.72 -4.36
CA THR A 114 3.64 18.98 -3.00
C THR A 114 2.80 17.80 -2.50
N SER A 115 2.64 17.68 -1.19
CA SER A 115 1.87 16.63 -0.53
C SER A 115 0.37 16.93 -0.49
N ASP A 116 -0.44 15.94 -0.09
CA ASP A 116 -1.88 16.10 0.17
C ASP A 116 -2.65 16.64 -1.05
N VAL A 117 -2.37 16.05 -2.21
CA VAL A 117 -3.00 16.43 -3.50
C VAL A 117 -3.90 15.31 -3.99
N VAL A 118 -5.09 15.70 -4.44
CA VAL A 118 -5.96 14.84 -5.24
C VAL A 118 -6.09 15.44 -6.64
N LEU A 119 -5.44 14.81 -7.62
CA LEU A 119 -5.69 15.07 -9.03
C LEU A 119 -6.82 14.17 -9.52
N GLU A 120 -7.98 14.79 -9.76
CA GLU A 120 -9.18 14.19 -10.32
C GLU A 120 -9.24 14.47 -11.82
N GLY A 121 -9.19 13.41 -12.61
CA GLY A 121 -9.31 13.50 -14.05
C GLY A 121 -10.71 13.76 -14.58
N ALA A 122 -11.75 13.38 -13.82
CA ALA A 122 -13.14 13.47 -14.26
C ALA A 122 -13.40 12.81 -15.65
N GLY A 123 -12.62 11.77 -16.00
CA GLY A 123 -12.69 11.08 -17.29
C GLY A 123 -11.98 11.77 -18.45
N HIS A 124 -11.25 12.86 -18.19
CA HIS A 124 -10.50 13.58 -19.22
C HIS A 124 -9.14 12.94 -19.52
N ARG A 125 -8.64 13.26 -20.72
CA ARG A 125 -7.37 12.76 -21.24
C ARG A 125 -6.24 13.78 -21.13
N ILE A 126 -5.03 13.31 -20.81
CA ILE A 126 -3.75 14.02 -20.96
C ILE A 126 -2.94 13.28 -22.03
N ASP A 127 -2.84 13.90 -23.19
CA ASP A 127 -2.38 13.28 -24.43
C ASP A 127 -1.11 14.00 -24.94
N GLY A 128 -0.06 13.20 -25.08
CA GLY A 128 1.27 13.61 -25.49
C GLY A 128 1.50 13.43 -26.99
N ILE A 129 2.77 13.26 -27.38
CA ILE A 129 3.21 13.08 -28.78
C ILE A 129 4.37 12.06 -28.91
N GLY A 130 4.56 11.20 -27.91
CA GLY A 130 5.54 10.12 -27.90
C GLY A 130 7.00 10.57 -27.72
N VAL A 131 7.24 11.76 -27.15
CA VAL A 131 8.60 12.30 -26.99
C VAL A 131 9.35 11.59 -25.87
N THR A 132 10.61 11.21 -26.11
CA THR A 132 11.48 10.60 -25.09
C THR A 132 11.63 11.49 -23.86
N ASP A 133 11.64 10.85 -22.69
CA ASP A 133 11.71 11.47 -21.35
C ASP A 133 10.58 12.44 -20.99
N SER A 134 9.51 12.48 -21.78
CA SER A 134 8.30 13.21 -21.43
C SER A 134 7.45 12.44 -20.42
N VAL A 135 6.72 13.17 -19.57
CA VAL A 135 5.81 12.58 -18.57
C VAL A 135 4.45 13.26 -18.61
N GLY A 136 3.37 12.48 -18.66
CA GLY A 136 2.01 13.04 -18.62
C GLY A 136 1.72 13.65 -17.25
N VAL A 137 1.76 12.83 -16.22
CA VAL A 137 1.65 13.26 -14.81
C VAL A 137 2.88 12.81 -14.04
N TYR A 138 3.69 13.77 -13.60
CA TYR A 138 4.82 13.51 -12.73
C TYR A 138 4.47 13.92 -11.30
N VAL A 139 4.64 13.00 -10.36
CA VAL A 139 4.48 13.25 -8.93
C VAL A 139 5.82 13.04 -8.26
N GLY A 140 6.30 14.06 -7.57
CA GLY A 140 7.56 14.02 -6.85
C GLY A 140 8.23 15.38 -6.81
N SER A 141 9.05 15.59 -5.79
CA SER A 141 9.83 16.81 -5.62
C SER A 141 11.16 16.50 -4.94
N PRO A 142 12.09 17.46 -4.87
CA PRO A 142 13.28 17.32 -4.03
C PRO A 142 12.98 17.19 -2.54
N ALA A 143 11.79 17.61 -2.09
CA ALA A 143 11.31 17.43 -0.73
C ALA A 143 10.48 16.14 -0.61
N PRO A 144 10.39 15.54 0.59
CA PRO A 144 9.48 14.43 0.82
C PRO A 144 8.06 14.80 0.36
N THR A 145 7.51 14.00 -0.56
CA THR A 145 6.16 14.17 -1.11
C THR A 145 5.32 12.98 -0.65
N GLU A 146 4.15 13.23 -0.07
CA GLU A 146 3.31 12.18 0.50
C GLU A 146 1.82 12.40 0.23
N ASN A 147 1.04 11.32 0.32
CA ASN A 147 -0.42 11.37 0.23
C ASN A 147 -0.93 12.07 -1.05
N VAL A 148 -0.41 11.63 -2.21
CA VAL A 148 -0.86 12.13 -3.52
C VAL A 148 -1.70 11.08 -4.22
N THR A 149 -2.93 11.44 -4.59
CA THR A 149 -3.85 10.63 -5.37
C THR A 149 -3.97 11.16 -6.79
N VAL A 150 -3.73 10.31 -7.78
CA VAL A 150 -4.02 10.56 -9.20
C VAL A 150 -5.11 9.58 -9.62
N ARG A 151 -6.26 10.07 -10.09
CA ARG A 151 -7.39 9.19 -10.41
C ARG A 151 -8.31 9.65 -11.54
N ASN A 152 -9.06 8.70 -12.10
CA ASN A 152 -10.13 8.92 -13.09
C ASN A 152 -9.67 9.71 -14.33
N LEU A 153 -8.50 9.42 -14.88
CA LEU A 153 -8.01 10.06 -16.10
C LEU A 153 -7.46 9.04 -17.09
N THR A 154 -7.32 9.48 -18.34
CA THR A 154 -6.55 8.75 -19.34
C THR A 154 -5.23 9.48 -19.62
N VAL A 155 -4.11 8.76 -19.62
CA VAL A 155 -2.81 9.27 -20.10
C VAL A 155 -2.37 8.51 -21.34
N SER A 156 -1.89 9.22 -22.36
CA SER A 156 -1.38 8.56 -23.56
C SER A 156 -0.27 9.29 -24.28
N ASP A 157 0.46 8.53 -25.09
CA ASP A 157 1.48 9.06 -26.00
C ASP A 157 2.58 9.82 -25.23
N TRP A 158 2.95 9.31 -24.06
CA TRP A 158 4.06 9.80 -23.26
C TRP A 158 5.21 8.78 -23.23
N HIS A 159 6.43 9.22 -22.91
CA HIS A 159 7.44 8.25 -22.52
C HIS A 159 7.00 7.56 -21.21
N LYS A 160 6.50 8.32 -20.24
CA LYS A 160 5.89 7.81 -19.01
C LYS A 160 4.50 8.43 -18.84
N GLY A 161 3.45 7.63 -18.75
CA GLY A 161 2.08 8.12 -18.56
C GLY A 161 1.91 8.83 -17.21
N VAL A 162 1.92 8.05 -16.13
CA VAL A 162 2.00 8.55 -14.75
C VAL A 162 3.29 8.07 -14.10
N TRP A 163 4.03 8.96 -13.45
CA TRP A 163 5.29 8.64 -12.77
C TRP A 163 5.31 9.17 -11.34
N HIS A 164 5.20 8.28 -10.36
CA HIS A 164 5.44 8.56 -8.95
C HIS A 164 6.93 8.33 -8.65
N ARG A 165 7.64 9.38 -8.25
CA ARG A 165 9.05 9.29 -7.83
C ARG A 165 9.27 9.94 -6.47
N ASP A 166 9.95 9.23 -5.57
CA ASP A 166 10.26 9.73 -4.22
C ASP A 166 8.98 10.07 -3.42
N VAL A 167 7.89 9.32 -3.64
CA VAL A 167 6.58 9.53 -3.03
C VAL A 167 6.30 8.50 -1.94
N ARG A 168 5.70 8.94 -0.83
CA ARG A 168 5.13 8.05 0.21
C ARG A 168 3.61 8.03 0.14
N ASP A 169 3.01 6.87 0.36
CA ASP A 169 1.56 6.71 0.49
C ASP A 169 0.77 7.29 -0.70
N GLY A 170 1.31 7.11 -1.92
CA GLY A 170 0.66 7.55 -3.16
C GLY A 170 -0.47 6.62 -3.59
N THR A 171 -1.44 7.13 -4.33
CA THR A 171 -2.52 6.31 -4.93
C THR A 171 -2.70 6.62 -6.41
N LEU A 172 -2.63 5.58 -7.25
CA LEU A 172 -3.01 5.60 -8.66
C LEU A 172 -4.29 4.79 -8.81
N ARG A 173 -5.41 5.45 -9.14
CA ARG A 173 -6.73 4.77 -9.15
C ARG A 173 -7.56 5.06 -10.39
N ASN A 174 -8.09 4.05 -11.05
CA ASN A 174 -8.94 4.23 -12.24
C ASN A 174 -8.26 5.13 -13.29
N VAL A 175 -6.98 4.87 -13.55
CA VAL A 175 -6.20 5.49 -14.62
C VAL A 175 -6.16 4.53 -15.80
N THR A 176 -6.48 5.04 -16.98
CA THR A 176 -6.21 4.35 -18.24
C THR A 176 -4.90 4.87 -18.80
N ALA A 177 -3.87 4.03 -18.88
CA ALA A 177 -2.57 4.40 -19.43
C ALA A 177 -2.33 3.62 -20.74
N GLU A 178 -2.31 4.32 -21.86
CA GLU A 178 -2.22 3.67 -23.18
C GLU A 178 -1.18 4.31 -24.10
N ASN A 179 -0.54 3.51 -24.96
CA ASN A 179 0.44 4.00 -25.95
C ASN A 179 1.62 4.77 -25.33
N ASN A 180 2.07 4.38 -24.14
CA ASN A 180 3.27 4.94 -23.50
C ASN A 180 4.44 3.95 -23.54
N ALA A 181 5.68 4.40 -23.31
CA ALA A 181 6.74 3.41 -23.05
C ALA A 181 6.55 2.78 -21.67
N ILE A 182 6.19 3.58 -20.67
CA ILE A 182 5.76 3.08 -19.36
C ILE A 182 4.40 3.68 -19.06
N GLY A 183 3.38 2.84 -18.85
CA GLY A 183 2.02 3.31 -18.53
C GLY A 183 1.97 3.98 -17.16
N LEU A 184 2.15 3.17 -16.11
CA LEU A 184 2.22 3.62 -14.72
C LEU A 184 3.58 3.26 -14.13
N GLY A 185 4.22 4.21 -13.45
CA GLY A 185 5.55 4.00 -12.92
C GLY A 185 5.74 4.49 -11.51
N ILE A 186 6.45 3.68 -10.72
CA ILE A 186 6.70 3.87 -9.31
C ILE A 186 8.22 3.70 -9.11
N GLU A 187 8.88 4.75 -8.65
CA GLU A 187 10.33 4.77 -8.46
C GLU A 187 10.71 5.36 -7.12
N ASN A 188 11.55 4.64 -6.37
CA ASN A 188 12.04 5.10 -5.06
C ASN A 188 10.91 5.54 -4.11
N ALA A 189 9.78 4.83 -4.17
CA ALA A 189 8.57 5.16 -3.44
C ALA A 189 8.27 4.09 -2.37
N THR A 190 7.43 4.45 -1.40
CA THR A 190 6.96 3.53 -0.36
C THR A 190 5.45 3.60 -0.24
N GLY A 191 4.78 2.45 -0.16
CA GLY A 191 3.33 2.41 0.12
C GLY A 191 2.45 2.93 -1.01
N THR A 192 2.91 2.85 -2.27
CA THR A 192 2.07 3.28 -3.39
C THR A 192 1.00 2.22 -3.71
N ARG A 193 -0.26 2.63 -3.76
CA ARG A 193 -1.41 1.79 -4.13
C ARG A 193 -1.75 2.02 -5.61
N VAL A 194 -1.77 0.96 -6.41
CA VAL A 194 -2.12 0.97 -7.83
C VAL A 194 -3.40 0.15 -7.99
N ILE A 195 -4.54 0.81 -8.07
CA ILE A 195 -5.85 0.16 -7.93
C ILE A 195 -6.77 0.42 -9.13
N ASP A 196 -7.42 -0.61 -9.66
CA ASP A 196 -8.46 -0.50 -10.69
C ASP A 196 -7.98 0.24 -11.96
N ASN A 197 -6.71 0.09 -12.34
CA ASN A 197 -6.17 0.76 -13.52
C ASN A 197 -6.19 -0.15 -14.75
N ALA A 198 -6.21 0.46 -15.92
CA ALA A 198 -6.03 -0.23 -17.19
C ALA A 198 -4.72 0.26 -17.83
N ALA A 199 -3.80 -0.63 -18.15
CA ALA A 199 -2.61 -0.30 -18.92
C ALA A 199 -2.50 -1.20 -20.15
N SER A 200 -2.58 -0.61 -21.34
CA SER A 200 -2.58 -1.32 -22.61
C SER A 200 -1.74 -0.64 -23.67
N GLU A 201 -1.23 -1.40 -24.65
CA GLU A 201 -0.43 -0.87 -25.75
C GLU A 201 0.80 -0.07 -25.28
N ASN A 202 1.27 -0.29 -24.04
CA ASN A 202 2.51 0.29 -23.55
C ASN A 202 3.67 -0.67 -23.81
N LEU A 203 4.92 -0.20 -23.78
CA LEU A 203 6.05 -1.15 -23.70
C LEU A 203 6.06 -1.88 -22.34
N ILE A 204 5.83 -1.15 -21.25
CA ILE A 204 5.64 -1.69 -19.90
C ILE A 204 4.34 -1.12 -19.34
N GLY A 205 3.41 -1.97 -18.91
CA GLY A 205 2.14 -1.54 -18.31
C GLY A 205 2.35 -0.81 -16.98
N VAL A 206 2.84 -1.55 -15.97
CA VAL A 206 3.24 -1.02 -14.67
C VAL A 206 4.72 -1.31 -14.42
N ARG A 207 5.48 -0.30 -14.02
CA ARG A 207 6.87 -0.42 -13.61
C ARG A 207 7.06 -0.04 -12.16
N VAL A 208 7.58 -0.95 -11.36
CA VAL A 208 8.03 -0.72 -9.99
C VAL A 208 9.56 -0.83 -9.95
N THR A 209 10.24 0.12 -9.32
CA THR A 209 11.70 0.16 -9.29
C THR A 209 12.19 0.76 -7.99
N ARG A 210 13.08 0.06 -7.28
CA ARG A 210 13.65 0.49 -5.99
C ARG A 210 12.58 1.00 -5.01
N SER A 211 11.39 0.40 -5.05
CA SER A 211 10.24 0.83 -4.27
C SER A 211 9.82 -0.30 -3.36
N THR A 212 9.35 0.04 -2.18
CA THR A 212 8.92 -0.94 -1.19
C THR A 212 7.41 -0.89 -1.06
N LEU A 213 6.79 -2.07 -0.96
CA LEU A 213 5.41 -2.21 -0.50
C LEU A 213 4.41 -1.47 -1.41
N ALA A 214 4.64 -1.55 -2.72
CA ALA A 214 3.65 -1.15 -3.71
C ALA A 214 2.58 -2.23 -3.79
N ALA A 215 1.32 -1.85 -3.76
CA ALA A 215 0.20 -2.78 -3.77
C ALA A 215 -0.58 -2.64 -5.07
N LEU A 216 -0.71 -3.71 -5.86
CA LEU A 216 -1.46 -3.68 -7.12
C LEU A 216 -2.74 -4.49 -7.00
N GLN A 217 -3.89 -3.83 -7.17
CA GLN A 217 -5.21 -4.44 -7.04
C GLN A 217 -6.10 -4.11 -8.25
N GLY A 218 -6.84 -5.10 -8.75
CA GLY A 218 -7.87 -4.88 -9.78
C GLY A 218 -7.36 -4.28 -11.09
N ASN A 219 -6.08 -4.42 -11.42
CA ASN A 219 -5.50 -3.80 -12.61
C ASN A 219 -5.59 -4.71 -13.84
N THR A 220 -6.04 -4.17 -14.97
CA THR A 220 -6.04 -4.84 -16.28
C THR A 220 -4.80 -4.41 -17.07
N LEU A 221 -3.88 -5.35 -17.33
CA LEU A 221 -2.55 -5.06 -17.92
C LEU A 221 -2.31 -5.82 -19.23
N GLU A 222 -3.27 -5.71 -20.15
CA GLU A 222 -3.34 -6.48 -21.40
C GLU A 222 -2.69 -5.73 -22.58
N ASP A 223 -2.32 -6.45 -23.64
CA ASP A 223 -1.82 -5.89 -24.91
C ASP A 223 -0.61 -4.94 -24.79
N ASN A 224 0.20 -5.06 -23.73
CA ASN A 224 1.48 -4.36 -23.63
C ASN A 224 2.55 -5.08 -24.46
N TYR A 225 3.32 -4.32 -25.25
CA TYR A 225 4.30 -4.85 -26.21
C TYR A 225 5.49 -5.57 -25.55
N GLY A 226 5.84 -5.21 -24.31
CA GLY A 226 6.94 -5.80 -23.55
C GLY A 226 6.44 -6.69 -22.42
N THR A 227 5.98 -6.06 -21.32
CA THR A 227 5.42 -6.77 -20.17
C THR A 227 4.29 -5.97 -19.52
N GLY A 228 3.33 -6.66 -18.91
CA GLY A 228 2.28 -6.02 -18.12
C GLY A 228 2.83 -5.42 -16.83
N ILE A 229 3.69 -6.14 -16.11
CA ILE A 229 4.36 -5.67 -14.88
C ILE A 229 5.86 -5.90 -15.01
N TYR A 230 6.66 -4.90 -14.62
CA TYR A 230 8.09 -5.03 -14.38
C TYR A 230 8.40 -4.56 -12.96
N ASP A 231 9.05 -5.40 -12.18
CA ASP A 231 9.58 -5.04 -10.86
C ASP A 231 11.06 -5.40 -10.73
N GLU A 232 11.84 -4.53 -10.07
CA GLU A 232 13.18 -4.87 -9.58
C GLU A 232 13.01 -5.61 -8.24
N LEU A 233 12.69 -6.90 -8.35
CA LEU A 233 12.30 -7.76 -7.24
C LEU A 233 13.22 -7.62 -6.03
N THR A 234 12.63 -7.47 -4.84
CA THR A 234 13.38 -7.48 -3.58
C THR A 234 13.63 -8.93 -3.20
N ALA A 235 14.86 -9.40 -3.40
CA ALA A 235 15.26 -10.75 -3.03
C ALA A 235 15.69 -10.79 -1.55
N ILE A 236 14.94 -11.52 -0.71
CA ILE A 236 15.34 -11.84 0.67
C ILE A 236 16.05 -13.20 0.66
N ASP A 237 17.19 -13.31 1.32
CA ASP A 237 17.86 -14.60 1.55
C ASP A 237 17.26 -15.26 2.79
N LEU A 238 16.45 -16.30 2.57
CA LEU A 238 15.92 -17.16 3.63
C LEU A 238 16.73 -18.46 3.66
N PHE A 239 17.62 -18.57 4.64
CA PHE A 239 18.44 -19.78 4.90
C PHE A 239 19.32 -20.24 3.72
N GLY A 240 19.89 -19.31 2.95
CA GLY A 240 20.73 -19.60 1.79
C GLY A 240 19.93 -19.75 0.49
N GLN A 241 18.62 -19.49 0.53
CA GLN A 241 17.74 -19.53 -0.63
C GLN A 241 17.18 -18.14 -0.89
N ARG A 242 17.41 -17.64 -2.11
CA ARG A 242 16.89 -16.36 -2.55
C ARG A 242 15.39 -16.48 -2.79
N VAL A 243 14.60 -15.85 -1.94
CA VAL A 243 13.16 -15.70 -2.07
C VAL A 243 12.87 -14.32 -2.62
N THR A 244 12.16 -14.30 -3.73
CA THR A 244 11.78 -13.09 -4.44
C THR A 244 10.48 -12.58 -3.85
N VAL A 245 10.48 -11.35 -3.35
CA VAL A 245 9.26 -10.65 -2.95
C VAL A 245 9.02 -9.55 -3.99
N GLY A 246 7.98 -9.74 -4.80
CA GLY A 246 7.49 -8.70 -5.69
C GLY A 246 6.54 -7.75 -4.96
N PRO A 247 6.01 -6.73 -5.63
CA PRO A 247 4.88 -6.02 -5.09
C PRO A 247 3.71 -7.00 -5.03
N PRO A 248 3.07 -7.17 -3.86
CA PRO A 248 2.02 -8.15 -3.74
C PRO A 248 0.85 -7.79 -4.67
N LEU A 249 0.23 -8.83 -5.24
CA LEU A 249 -0.98 -8.72 -6.06
C LEU A 249 -2.20 -9.25 -5.29
N ASP A 250 -3.35 -8.73 -5.67
CA ASP A 250 -4.69 -9.18 -5.26
C ASP A 250 -5.41 -9.73 -6.51
N PRO A 251 -5.20 -11.02 -6.87
CA PRO A 251 -5.70 -11.57 -8.13
C PRO A 251 -7.22 -11.72 -8.19
N ASP A 252 -7.92 -11.89 -7.06
CA ASP A 252 -9.36 -12.08 -7.00
C ASP A 252 -10.15 -10.83 -6.55
N GLY A 253 -9.44 -9.79 -6.13
CA GLY A 253 -9.96 -8.44 -5.91
C GLY A 253 -10.68 -8.26 -4.58
N ASP A 254 -10.45 -9.13 -3.60
CA ASP A 254 -11.16 -9.09 -2.32
C ASP A 254 -10.53 -8.13 -1.29
N GLY A 255 -9.38 -7.52 -1.63
CA GLY A 255 -8.64 -6.59 -0.80
C GLY A 255 -7.50 -7.21 -0.01
N ARG A 256 -7.35 -8.53 -0.08
CA ARG A 256 -6.23 -9.29 0.48
C ARG A 256 -5.18 -9.52 -0.61
N TYR A 257 -3.95 -9.67 -0.17
CA TYR A 257 -2.78 -9.64 -1.04
C TYR A 257 -2.01 -10.96 -0.95
N GLU A 258 -2.71 -12.05 -1.26
CA GLU A 258 -2.23 -13.43 -1.12
C GLU A 258 -1.10 -13.79 -2.08
N ASP A 259 -0.99 -13.10 -3.23
CA ASP A 259 0.14 -13.26 -4.15
C ASP A 259 1.27 -12.31 -3.71
N VAL A 260 1.95 -12.70 -2.63
CA VAL A 260 3.02 -11.93 -2.01
C VAL A 260 4.26 -11.85 -2.91
N THR A 261 4.45 -12.82 -3.80
CA THR A 261 5.57 -12.85 -4.75
C THR A 261 5.33 -12.02 -6.02
N GLY A 262 4.07 -11.74 -6.32
CA GLY A 262 3.61 -11.00 -7.50
C GLY A 262 3.69 -11.80 -8.81
N ASP A 263 3.64 -13.14 -8.73
CA ASP A 263 3.76 -14.04 -9.88
C ASP A 263 2.42 -14.48 -10.49
N ARG A 264 1.31 -13.99 -9.92
CA ARG A 264 -0.10 -14.30 -10.23
C ARG A 264 -0.54 -15.70 -9.85
N GLU A 265 0.23 -16.40 -9.03
CA GLU A 265 -0.18 -17.63 -8.38
C GLU A 265 -0.33 -17.36 -6.88
N VAL A 266 -1.26 -18.06 -6.23
CA VAL A 266 -1.35 -18.07 -4.76
C VAL A 266 -0.92 -19.45 -4.30
N GLY A 267 0.15 -19.52 -3.52
CA GLY A 267 0.57 -20.77 -2.94
C GLY A 267 1.80 -20.71 -2.04
N LEU A 268 2.58 -21.78 -2.11
CA LEU A 268 3.63 -22.07 -1.13
C LEU A 268 4.76 -21.04 -1.12
N TYR A 269 5.06 -20.43 -2.27
CA TYR A 269 6.07 -19.39 -2.37
C TYR A 269 5.60 -18.08 -1.74
N ASP A 270 4.31 -17.79 -1.80
CA ASP A 270 3.71 -16.63 -1.11
C ASP A 270 3.68 -16.85 0.40
N ALA A 271 3.31 -18.05 0.87
CA ALA A 271 3.40 -18.39 2.29
C ALA A 271 4.82 -18.21 2.85
N VAL A 272 5.84 -18.68 2.12
CA VAL A 272 7.25 -18.51 2.52
C VAL A 272 7.68 -17.04 2.49
N SER A 273 7.18 -16.27 1.52
CA SER A 273 7.46 -14.85 1.40
C SER A 273 6.79 -14.04 2.52
N LEU A 274 5.52 -14.32 2.80
CA LEU A 274 4.75 -13.72 3.90
C LEU A 274 5.39 -14.04 5.25
N PHE A 275 5.85 -15.28 5.45
CA PHE A 275 6.63 -15.66 6.62
C PHE A 275 7.87 -14.75 6.79
N GLY A 276 8.59 -14.48 5.70
CA GLY A 276 9.72 -13.55 5.71
C GLY A 276 9.31 -12.12 6.12
N VAL A 277 8.17 -11.64 5.60
CA VAL A 277 7.61 -10.31 5.92
C VAL A 277 7.22 -10.22 7.39
N VAL A 278 6.46 -11.19 7.91
CA VAL A 278 6.04 -11.27 9.32
C VAL A 278 7.25 -11.34 10.26
N ASN A 279 8.27 -12.13 9.92
CA ASN A 279 9.50 -12.19 10.72
C ASN A 279 10.23 -10.85 10.76
N ALA A 280 10.32 -10.16 9.62
CA ALA A 280 10.97 -8.84 9.56
C ALA A 280 10.24 -7.84 10.46
N GLU A 281 8.90 -7.80 10.41
CA GLU A 281 8.08 -6.95 11.26
C GLU A 281 8.26 -7.30 12.74
N ALA A 282 8.20 -8.59 13.09
CA ALA A 282 8.34 -9.06 14.47
C ALA A 282 9.69 -8.71 15.12
N VAL A 283 10.78 -8.70 14.35
CA VAL A 283 12.12 -8.34 14.84
C VAL A 283 12.46 -6.85 14.65
N GLY A 284 11.49 -6.04 14.20
CA GLY A 284 11.61 -4.59 14.07
C GLY A 284 12.56 -4.13 12.95
N VAL A 285 12.83 -5.01 11.97
CA VAL A 285 13.55 -4.65 10.74
C VAL A 285 12.60 -4.43 9.56
N GLY A 286 11.33 -4.82 9.72
CA GLY A 286 10.21 -4.44 8.88
C GLY A 286 9.87 -2.97 9.05
N ASN A 287 9.37 -2.36 7.97
CA ASN A 287 8.92 -0.97 7.96
C ASN A 287 7.55 -0.90 7.29
N LEU A 288 6.58 -1.64 7.85
CA LEU A 288 5.21 -1.68 7.34
C LEU A 288 4.34 -0.59 7.99
N HIS A 289 3.72 0.24 7.16
CA HIS A 289 2.65 1.15 7.53
C HIS A 289 1.36 0.38 7.89
N ALA A 290 0.46 1.03 8.64
CA ALA A 290 -0.76 0.40 9.16
C ALA A 290 -1.69 -0.15 8.06
N ASN A 291 -1.82 0.56 6.94
CA ASN A 291 -2.57 0.12 5.78
C ASN A 291 -1.98 -1.12 5.10
N GLN A 292 -0.67 -1.35 5.23
CA GLN A 292 0.00 -2.53 4.64
C GLN A 292 -0.16 -3.76 5.51
N ARG A 293 -0.18 -3.58 6.84
CA ARG A 293 -0.56 -4.64 7.77
C ARG A 293 -1.99 -5.09 7.50
N GLU A 294 -2.92 -4.16 7.34
CA GLU A 294 -4.30 -4.45 6.96
C GLU A 294 -4.43 -5.17 5.60
N MET A 295 -3.51 -4.94 4.66
CA MET A 295 -3.51 -5.61 3.35
C MET A 295 -2.98 -7.05 3.41
N LEU A 296 -2.12 -7.35 4.39
CA LEU A 296 -1.51 -8.66 4.61
C LEU A 296 -2.17 -9.41 5.79
N ASP A 297 -3.22 -8.83 6.39
CA ASP A 297 -4.11 -9.42 7.39
C ASP A 297 -5.09 -10.37 6.67
N LEU A 298 -4.60 -11.57 6.38
CA LEU A 298 -5.30 -12.57 5.60
C LEU A 298 -6.31 -13.36 6.45
N ASP A 299 -6.17 -13.41 7.78
CA ASP A 299 -7.15 -14.05 8.65
C ASP A 299 -8.23 -13.08 9.18
N GLY A 300 -8.01 -11.77 9.04
CA GLY A 300 -8.97 -10.71 9.32
C GLY A 300 -9.07 -10.32 10.79
N ASP A 301 -8.03 -10.60 11.59
CA ASP A 301 -8.01 -10.32 13.02
C ASP A 301 -7.45 -8.92 13.40
N SER A 302 -7.11 -8.13 12.39
CA SER A 302 -6.56 -6.76 12.47
C SER A 302 -5.13 -6.66 12.98
N ASP A 303 -4.36 -7.74 12.95
CA ASP A 303 -2.91 -7.69 13.06
C ASP A 303 -2.19 -8.36 11.87
N LEU A 304 -0.86 -8.41 11.93
CA LEU A 304 -0.04 -9.08 10.92
C LEU A 304 0.91 -10.01 11.66
N ASP A 305 0.59 -11.29 11.66
CA ASP A 305 1.30 -12.29 12.43
C ASP A 305 1.41 -13.65 11.70
N TYR A 306 1.72 -14.71 12.43
CA TYR A 306 1.87 -16.04 11.82
C TYR A 306 0.54 -16.68 11.43
N GLY A 307 -0.59 -16.24 11.99
CA GLY A 307 -1.96 -16.55 11.58
C GLY A 307 -2.18 -16.29 10.10
N ASP A 308 -1.73 -15.12 9.61
CA ASP A 308 -1.82 -14.76 8.19
C ASP A 308 -1.05 -15.73 7.29
N VAL A 309 0.15 -16.12 7.71
CA VAL A 309 0.98 -17.10 6.97
C VAL A 309 0.24 -18.43 6.82
N TRP A 310 -0.51 -18.84 7.84
CA TRP A 310 -1.23 -20.11 7.83
C TRP A 310 -2.42 -20.13 6.89
N THR A 311 -2.98 -18.97 6.53
CA THR A 311 -4.07 -18.90 5.55
C THR A 311 -3.64 -19.31 4.14
N LEU A 312 -2.33 -19.22 3.84
CA LEU A 312 -1.73 -19.55 2.54
C LEU A 312 -1.22 -21.00 2.42
N LEU A 313 -1.34 -21.82 3.49
CA LEU A 313 -0.80 -23.18 3.59
C LEU A 313 -1.87 -24.28 3.61
#